data_AF-B9D157-F1
#
_entry.id   AF-B9D157-F1
#
_cell.length_a   1.000
_cell.length_b   1.000
_cell.length_c   1.000
_cell.angle_alpha   90.00
_cell.angle_beta   90.00
_cell.angle_gamma   90.00
#
_symmetry.space_group_name_H-M   'P 1'
#
loop_
_entity.id
_entity.type
_entity.pdbx_description
1 polymer ?
#
loop_
_entity_poly.entity_id
_entity_poly.type
_entity_poly.pdbx_seq_one_letter_code
_entity_poly.pdbx_strand_id
1 'polypeptide(L)'
;MATEQEKKGWEQMSNAEKKESFDKYMKYKLFEAHKTEKADWQRDMSKEEVDNTMPYNALTGKTYSRETSMLLRAEMAIKGYDKAQFVTMEQGNAMGGVLKLKHDEQTGEILKTKNGLQARVDGVKMLYIADHELRPKLDKDGKEVVATVKDKDGNVRLDENTGKAITYVVKEKIPIKPRLETKMLYHVSQFDGLNEEKIKERDLTAIQNYRETAKNQAYEVRIDYGKTLGIGGNLAKQLDNLTIAQIKGVDYYNPAQRLDMSKEAEKAKKQTKQKDKGMEQGR
;
A
#
# COMPACT_ATOMS: atom_id res chain seq x y z
N MET A 1 10.98 28.50 27.65
CA MET A 1 11.55 28.23 26.32
C MET A 1 11.58 26.73 26.13
N ALA A 2 10.72 26.18 25.28
CA ALA A 2 10.78 24.75 24.95
C ALA A 2 12.01 24.55 24.06
N THR A 3 12.93 23.69 24.49
CA THR A 3 14.07 23.28 23.68
C THR A 3 13.55 22.59 22.43
N GLU A 4 13.91 23.11 21.26
CA GLU A 4 13.68 22.46 19.98
C GLU A 4 14.44 21.13 20.01
N GLN A 5 13.73 20.03 20.28
CA GLN A 5 14.31 18.70 20.20
C GLN A 5 14.70 18.45 18.74
N GLU A 6 16.00 18.25 18.52
CA GLU A 6 16.55 17.93 17.21
C GLU A 6 15.82 16.70 16.63
N LYS A 7 15.22 16.87 15.46
CA LYS A 7 14.36 15.85 14.86
C LYS A 7 15.22 14.67 14.40
N LYS A 8 15.13 13.53 15.11
CA LYS A 8 15.82 12.28 14.75
C LYS A 8 15.58 11.90 13.28
N GLY A 9 16.65 11.51 12.58
CA GLY A 9 16.55 10.88 11.27
C GLY A 9 15.96 9.47 11.37
N TRP A 10 15.43 8.94 10.25
CA TRP A 10 14.79 7.61 10.22
C TRP A 10 15.69 6.50 10.79
N GLU A 11 16.97 6.49 10.42
CA GLU A 11 17.95 5.50 10.91
C GLU A 11 18.21 5.58 12.43
N GLN A 12 17.93 6.73 13.05
CA GLN A 12 18.12 6.96 14.49
C GLN A 12 16.86 6.66 15.31
N MET A 13 15.72 6.41 14.65
CA MET A 13 14.46 6.10 15.32
C MET A 13 14.43 4.64 15.79
N SER A 14 13.91 4.43 16.99
CA SER A 14 13.51 3.12 17.49
C SER A 14 12.35 2.54 16.67
N ASN A 15 12.10 1.22 16.80
CA ASN A 15 10.95 0.59 16.14
C ASN A 15 9.62 1.23 16.54
N ALA A 16 9.45 1.64 17.80
CA ALA A 16 8.23 2.32 18.26
C ALA A 16 8.04 3.66 17.54
N GLU A 17 9.09 4.49 17.47
CA GLU A 17 9.07 5.78 16.77
C GLU A 17 8.83 5.61 15.26
N LYS A 18 9.46 4.61 14.63
CA LYS A 18 9.23 4.28 13.21
C LYS A 18 7.79 3.84 12.95
N LYS A 19 7.22 3.02 13.84
CA LYS A 19 5.83 2.57 13.75
C LYS A 19 4.87 3.74 13.89
N GLU A 20 5.07 4.61 14.88
CA GLU A 20 4.24 5.80 15.07
C GLU A 20 4.31 6.75 13.86
N SER A 21 5.51 6.97 13.31
CA SER A 21 5.71 7.77 12.10
C SER A 21 4.96 7.18 10.89
N PHE A 22 5.02 5.86 10.73
CA PHE A 22 4.29 5.14 9.68
C PHE A 22 2.77 5.22 9.88
N ASP A 23 2.28 5.04 11.10
CA ASP A 23 0.86 5.08 11.43
C ASP A 23 0.26 6.47 11.18
N LYS A 24 1.02 7.53 11.49
CA LYS A 24 0.63 8.91 11.16
C LYS A 24 0.51 9.12 9.65
N TYR A 25 1.47 8.60 8.88
CA TYR A 25 1.42 8.63 7.42
C TYR A 25 0.19 7.88 6.88
N MET A 26 -0.06 6.67 7.40
CA MET A 26 -1.18 5.84 7.00
C MET A 26 -2.53 6.51 7.32
N LYS A 27 -2.66 7.04 8.54
CA LYS A 27 -3.85 7.78 8.97
C LYS A 27 -4.15 8.94 8.01
N TYR A 28 -3.16 9.75 7.67
CA TYR A 28 -3.32 10.87 6.75
C TYR A 28 -3.85 10.40 5.38
N LYS A 29 -3.21 9.38 4.79
CA LYS A 29 -3.60 8.83 3.48
C LYS A 29 -5.00 8.23 3.47
N LEU A 30 -5.39 7.52 4.53
CA LEU A 30 -6.74 6.96 4.65
C LEU A 30 -7.81 8.06 4.75
N PHE A 31 -7.55 9.14 5.49
CA PHE A 31 -8.47 10.28 5.54
C PHE A 31 -8.55 11.03 4.21
N GLU A 32 -7.42 11.21 3.53
CA GLU A 32 -7.37 11.82 2.19
C GLU A 32 -8.22 11.01 1.21
N ALA A 33 -8.01 9.69 1.15
CA ALA A 33 -8.79 8.79 0.30
C ALA A 33 -10.28 8.79 0.65
N HIS A 34 -10.63 8.78 1.93
CA HIS A 34 -12.03 8.78 2.36
C HIS A 34 -12.81 10.03 1.88
N LYS A 35 -12.13 11.17 1.76
CA LYS A 35 -12.74 12.42 1.24
C LYS A 35 -13.00 12.39 -0.26
N THR A 36 -12.40 11.46 -1.00
CA THR A 36 -12.61 11.35 -2.45
C THR A 36 -13.97 10.75 -2.80
N GLU A 37 -14.62 10.07 -1.84
CA GLU A 37 -15.85 9.28 -2.03
C GLU A 37 -15.70 8.13 -3.04
N LYS A 38 -14.47 7.84 -3.49
CA LYS A 38 -14.14 6.80 -4.46
C LYS A 38 -13.46 5.58 -3.84
N ALA A 39 -13.21 5.59 -2.53
CA ALA A 39 -12.54 4.48 -1.89
C ALA A 39 -13.44 3.25 -1.82
N ASP A 40 -12.88 2.06 -2.09
CA ASP A 40 -13.65 0.80 -2.13
C ASP A 40 -14.45 0.54 -0.84
N TRP A 41 -13.94 0.96 0.32
CA TRP A 41 -14.62 0.81 1.61
C TRP A 41 -15.82 1.76 1.79
N GLN A 42 -16.18 2.55 0.76
CA GLN A 42 -17.36 3.42 0.76
C GLN A 42 -18.52 2.84 -0.08
N ARG A 43 -18.37 1.65 -0.66
CA ARG A 43 -19.42 0.94 -1.40
C ARG A 43 -19.53 -0.51 -0.96
N ASP A 44 -20.71 -1.09 -1.14
CA ASP A 44 -20.89 -2.54 -1.00
C ASP A 44 -20.10 -3.27 -2.10
N MET A 45 -19.61 -4.46 -1.78
CA MET A 45 -18.86 -5.33 -2.69
C MET A 45 -19.23 -6.78 -2.44
N SER A 46 -19.48 -7.53 -3.51
CA SER A 46 -19.50 -9.00 -3.45
C SER A 46 -18.14 -9.54 -3.01
N LYS A 47 -18.12 -10.76 -2.49
CA LYS A 47 -16.88 -11.49 -2.19
C LYS A 47 -15.90 -11.47 -3.38
N GLU A 48 -16.38 -11.70 -4.60
CA GLU A 48 -15.56 -11.72 -5.81
C GLU A 48 -14.95 -10.34 -6.08
N GLU A 49 -15.70 -9.25 -5.88
CA GLU A 49 -15.15 -7.89 -5.96
C GLU A 49 -14.15 -7.59 -4.85
N VAL A 50 -14.40 -8.05 -3.62
CA VAL A 50 -13.44 -7.91 -2.51
C VAL A 50 -12.10 -8.54 -2.89
N ASP A 51 -12.13 -9.73 -3.48
CA ASP A 51 -10.94 -10.45 -3.96
C ASP A 51 -10.29 -9.75 -5.17
N ASN A 52 -11.09 -9.31 -6.13
CA ASN A 52 -10.62 -8.67 -7.37
C ASN A 52 -10.09 -7.25 -7.17
N THR A 53 -10.40 -6.61 -6.06
CA THR A 53 -9.89 -5.28 -5.70
C THR A 53 -8.67 -5.35 -4.79
N MET A 54 -8.21 -6.54 -4.37
CA MET A 54 -7.00 -6.65 -3.54
C MET A 54 -5.76 -6.17 -4.31
N PRO A 55 -5.02 -5.17 -3.79
CA PRO A 55 -3.74 -4.78 -4.34
C PRO A 55 -2.76 -5.94 -4.27
N TYR A 56 -1.93 -6.08 -5.30
CA TYR A 56 -0.97 -7.17 -5.39
C TYR A 56 0.33 -6.73 -6.04
N ASN A 57 1.37 -7.51 -5.80
CA ASN A 57 2.67 -7.28 -6.39
C ASN A 57 2.67 -7.78 -7.85
N ALA A 58 2.72 -6.87 -8.82
CA ALA A 58 2.52 -7.22 -10.22
C ALA A 58 3.59 -8.17 -10.77
N LEU A 59 4.82 -8.14 -10.26
CA LEU A 59 5.89 -9.06 -10.68
C LEU A 59 5.69 -10.49 -10.14
N THR A 60 5.05 -10.65 -8.99
CA THR A 60 4.95 -11.95 -8.30
C THR A 60 3.55 -12.52 -8.23
N GLY A 61 2.52 -11.72 -8.49
CA GLY A 61 1.10 -12.06 -8.33
C GLY A 61 0.61 -11.97 -6.88
N LYS A 62 1.50 -11.98 -5.90
CA LYS A 62 1.14 -12.08 -4.48
C LYS A 62 0.37 -10.85 -3.97
N THR A 63 -0.79 -11.08 -3.36
CA THR A 63 -1.61 -10.04 -2.75
C THR A 63 -0.93 -9.38 -1.56
N TYR A 64 -1.11 -8.06 -1.43
CA TYR A 64 -0.85 -7.34 -0.20
C TYR A 64 -2.05 -7.46 0.75
N SER A 65 -1.80 -7.49 2.05
CA SER A 65 -2.83 -7.61 3.08
C SER A 65 -2.76 -6.48 4.11
N ARG A 66 -3.82 -6.33 4.91
CA ARG A 66 -3.89 -5.43 6.07
C ARG A 66 -3.45 -4.00 5.74
N GLU A 67 -2.58 -3.40 6.54
CA GLU A 67 -2.18 -2.00 6.45
C GLU A 67 -1.67 -1.61 5.07
N THR A 68 -0.86 -2.47 4.45
CA THR A 68 -0.34 -2.22 3.10
C THR A 68 -1.46 -2.27 2.07
N SER A 69 -2.39 -3.24 2.18
CA SER A 69 -3.56 -3.30 1.30
C SER A 69 -4.42 -2.05 1.40
N MET A 70 -4.72 -1.58 2.62
CA MET A 70 -5.52 -0.39 2.84
C MET A 70 -4.83 0.88 2.32
N LEU A 71 -3.52 1.02 2.51
CA LEU A 71 -2.74 2.12 1.96
C LEU A 71 -2.73 2.16 0.43
N LEU A 72 -2.58 1.01 -0.22
CA LEU A 72 -2.58 0.93 -1.67
C LEU A 72 -3.96 1.23 -2.25
N ARG A 73 -5.04 0.71 -1.64
CA ARG A 73 -6.42 1.09 -2.00
C ARG A 73 -6.68 2.59 -1.80
N ALA A 74 -6.15 3.18 -0.72
CA ALA A 74 -6.21 4.61 -0.49
C ALA A 74 -5.55 5.39 -1.63
N GLU A 75 -4.34 4.99 -2.03
CA GLU A 75 -3.63 5.63 -3.13
C GLU A 75 -4.38 5.49 -4.46
N MET A 76 -4.96 4.32 -4.74
CA MET A 76 -5.80 4.12 -5.93
C MET A 76 -6.98 5.08 -5.95
N ALA A 77 -7.69 5.25 -4.83
CA ALA A 77 -8.81 6.18 -4.74
C ALA A 77 -8.39 7.64 -4.94
N ILE A 78 -7.25 8.04 -4.35
CA ILE A 78 -6.69 9.40 -4.47
C ILE A 78 -6.26 9.71 -5.91
N LYS A 79 -5.59 8.76 -6.56
CA LYS A 79 -4.98 8.95 -7.89
C LYS A 79 -5.84 8.49 -9.05
N GLY A 80 -6.97 7.84 -8.77
CA GLY A 80 -7.87 7.28 -9.79
C GLY A 80 -7.25 6.11 -10.55
N TYR A 81 -6.39 5.31 -9.90
CA TYR A 81 -5.85 4.11 -10.52
C TYR A 81 -6.91 3.01 -10.57
N ASP A 82 -7.05 2.40 -11.74
CA ASP A 82 -8.02 1.33 -12.05
C ASP A 82 -7.45 -0.07 -11.78
N LYS A 83 -6.13 -0.25 -11.92
CA LYS A 83 -5.44 -1.51 -11.68
C LYS A 83 -4.88 -1.58 -10.26
N ALA A 84 -5.08 -2.70 -9.58
CA ALA A 84 -4.55 -2.93 -8.24
C ALA A 84 -3.10 -3.48 -8.28
N GLN A 85 -2.28 -2.99 -9.22
CA GLN A 85 -0.99 -3.53 -9.60
C GLN A 85 0.15 -2.65 -9.11
N PHE A 86 0.98 -3.17 -8.20
CA PHE A 86 2.08 -2.42 -7.60
C PHE A 86 3.40 -3.16 -7.65
N VAL A 87 4.50 -2.44 -7.76
CA VAL A 87 5.86 -2.97 -7.74
C VAL A 87 6.79 -2.01 -6.99
N THR A 88 7.95 -2.49 -6.58
CA THR A 88 9.01 -1.56 -6.13
C THR A 88 9.70 -0.92 -7.33
N MET A 89 10.51 0.10 -7.07
CA MET A 89 11.36 0.68 -8.11
C MET A 89 12.30 -0.39 -8.72
N GLU A 90 12.94 -1.21 -7.89
CA GLU A 90 13.86 -2.25 -8.36
C GLU A 90 13.14 -3.29 -9.22
N GLN A 91 11.91 -3.67 -8.84
CA GLN A 91 11.09 -4.60 -9.60
C GLN A 91 10.63 -3.98 -10.92
N GLY A 92 10.18 -2.72 -10.92
CA GLY A 92 9.84 -2.00 -12.14
C GLY A 92 11.04 -1.89 -13.10
N ASN A 93 12.22 -1.57 -12.57
CA ASN A 93 13.47 -1.55 -13.34
C ASN A 93 13.83 -2.93 -13.90
N ALA A 94 13.67 -4.01 -13.11
CA ALA A 94 13.87 -5.38 -13.58
C ALA A 94 12.84 -5.81 -14.65
N MET A 95 11.69 -5.15 -14.68
CA MET A 95 10.68 -5.27 -15.74
C MET A 95 10.98 -4.36 -16.95
N GLY A 96 12.09 -3.63 -16.96
CA GLY A 96 12.48 -2.74 -18.06
C GLY A 96 11.88 -1.33 -17.95
N GLY A 97 11.07 -1.06 -16.92
CA GLY A 97 10.45 0.23 -16.73
C GLY A 97 11.38 1.24 -16.06
N VAL A 98 11.16 2.52 -16.31
CA VAL A 98 11.82 3.63 -15.62
C VAL A 98 10.75 4.46 -14.92
N LEU A 99 10.93 4.72 -13.63
CA LEU A 99 9.96 5.50 -12.85
C LEU A 99 9.85 6.93 -13.40
N LYS A 100 8.62 7.41 -13.62
CA LYS A 100 8.35 8.75 -14.17
C LYS A 100 8.92 9.88 -13.32
N LEU A 101 9.26 10.98 -13.98
CA LEU A 101 9.64 12.22 -13.32
C LEU A 101 8.41 12.87 -12.67
N LYS A 102 8.62 13.59 -11.57
CA LYS A 102 7.58 14.35 -10.92
C LYS A 102 7.52 15.75 -11.52
N HIS A 103 6.35 16.12 -12.01
CA HIS A 103 6.08 17.43 -12.58
C HIS A 103 5.27 18.27 -11.59
N ASP A 104 5.48 19.58 -11.62
CA ASP A 104 4.58 20.54 -10.99
C ASP A 104 3.22 20.53 -11.70
N GLU A 105 2.13 20.50 -10.94
CA GLU A 105 0.78 20.39 -11.51
C GLU A 105 0.32 21.67 -12.22
N GLN A 106 0.88 22.83 -11.90
CA GLN A 106 0.50 24.12 -12.48
C GLN A 106 1.40 24.50 -13.66
N THR A 107 2.72 24.31 -13.52
CA THR A 107 3.69 24.76 -14.53
C THR A 107 4.12 23.64 -15.48
N GLY A 108 3.95 22.37 -15.09
CA GLY A 108 4.44 21.21 -15.84
C GLY A 108 5.96 21.00 -15.75
N GLU A 109 6.69 21.83 -15.01
CA GLU A 109 8.14 21.72 -14.87
C GLU A 109 8.55 20.52 -14.02
N ILE A 110 9.71 19.93 -14.30
CA ILE A 110 10.27 18.84 -13.50
C ILE A 110 10.72 19.39 -12.15
N LEU A 111 10.11 18.86 -11.08
CA LEU A 111 10.50 19.22 -9.72
C LEU A 111 11.89 18.68 -9.39
N LYS A 112 12.60 19.39 -8.51
CA LYS A 112 13.90 18.96 -7.99
C LYS A 112 13.79 18.51 -6.53
N THR A 113 14.55 17.48 -6.18
CA THR A 113 14.80 17.06 -4.81
C THR A 113 15.61 18.10 -4.05
N LYS A 114 15.69 17.97 -2.72
CA LYS A 114 16.52 18.84 -1.86
C LYS A 114 17.99 18.92 -2.29
N ASN A 115 18.48 17.88 -2.96
CA ASN A 115 19.86 17.78 -3.41
C ASN A 115 20.03 18.25 -4.87
N GLY A 116 19.03 18.90 -5.47
CA GLY A 116 19.07 19.43 -6.83
C GLY A 116 18.84 18.42 -7.95
N LEU A 117 18.74 17.12 -7.65
CA LEU A 117 18.43 16.08 -8.64
C LEU A 117 16.95 16.13 -9.05
N GLN A 118 16.62 15.75 -10.28
CA GLN A 118 15.23 15.63 -10.75
C GLN A 118 14.45 14.65 -9.87
N ALA A 119 13.28 15.06 -9.39
CA ALA A 119 12.42 14.27 -8.54
C ALA A 119 11.66 13.22 -9.38
N ARG A 120 11.48 12.04 -8.79
CA ARG A 120 10.61 10.99 -9.34
C ARG A 120 9.25 11.05 -8.66
N VAL A 121 8.22 10.52 -9.33
CA VAL A 121 6.87 10.45 -8.75
C VAL A 121 6.88 9.74 -7.40
N ASP A 122 5.98 10.17 -6.50
CA ASP A 122 5.88 9.58 -5.16
C ASP A 122 5.29 8.17 -5.22
N GLY A 123 5.73 7.32 -4.29
CA GLY A 123 5.15 5.99 -4.08
C GLY A 123 4.47 5.89 -2.71
N VAL A 124 3.93 4.71 -2.42
CA VAL A 124 3.31 4.36 -1.15
C VAL A 124 4.31 3.64 -0.26
N LYS A 125 4.48 4.09 0.98
CA LYS A 125 5.33 3.39 1.95
C LYS A 125 4.69 2.06 2.37
N MET A 126 5.48 1.00 2.33
CA MET A 126 5.19 -0.30 2.92
C MET A 126 6.16 -0.53 4.09
N LEU A 127 5.63 -0.71 5.29
CA LEU A 127 6.41 -1.07 6.47
C LEU A 127 6.74 -2.57 6.44
N TYR A 128 7.97 -2.94 6.75
CA TYR A 128 8.41 -4.32 6.88
C TYR A 128 9.43 -4.47 8.01
N ILE A 129 9.64 -5.70 8.46
CA ILE A 129 10.70 -6.02 9.42
C ILE A 129 11.92 -6.47 8.62
N ALA A 130 13.02 -5.74 8.77
CA ALA A 130 14.33 -6.14 8.28
C ALA A 130 15.06 -6.91 9.38
N ASP A 131 15.32 -8.19 9.13
CA ASP A 131 16.14 -9.10 9.94
C ASP A 131 17.53 -9.36 9.31
N HIS A 132 17.77 -8.78 8.13
CA HIS A 132 19.04 -8.80 7.44
C HIS A 132 19.26 -7.51 6.65
N GLU A 133 20.51 -7.25 6.31
CA GLU A 133 20.88 -6.21 5.35
C GLU A 133 21.87 -6.73 4.32
N LEU A 134 21.90 -6.05 3.17
CA LEU A 134 22.83 -6.36 2.08
C LEU A 134 24.04 -5.44 2.19
N ARG A 135 25.19 -5.98 2.57
CA ARG A 135 26.46 -5.24 2.59
C ARG A 135 27.36 -5.65 1.44
N PRO A 136 28.24 -4.77 0.92
CA PRO A 136 29.28 -5.17 -0.01
C PRO A 136 30.08 -6.36 0.55
N LYS A 137 30.22 -7.41 -0.26
CA LYS A 137 31.07 -8.52 0.08
C LYS A 137 32.52 -8.08 -0.06
N LEU A 138 33.33 -8.31 0.96
CA LEU A 138 34.76 -7.99 0.93
C LEU A 138 35.57 -9.24 0.56
N ASP A 139 36.63 -9.07 -0.23
CA ASP A 139 37.62 -10.10 -0.52
C ASP A 139 38.61 -10.26 0.64
N LYS A 140 39.63 -11.12 0.46
CA LYS A 140 40.64 -11.40 1.49
C LYS A 140 41.48 -10.18 1.86
N ASP A 141 41.54 -9.18 0.99
CA ASP A 141 42.30 -7.94 1.17
C ASP A 141 41.41 -6.79 1.66
N GLY A 142 40.14 -7.08 1.97
CA GLY A 142 39.17 -6.09 2.43
C GLY A 142 38.60 -5.20 1.33
N LYS A 143 38.79 -5.54 0.05
CA LYS A 143 38.26 -4.78 -1.09
C LYS A 143 36.90 -5.34 -1.52
N GLU A 144 36.04 -4.48 -2.04
CA GLU A 144 34.72 -4.89 -2.54
C GLU A 144 34.85 -5.87 -3.70
N VAL A 145 34.12 -6.98 -3.61
CA VAL A 145 34.03 -7.96 -4.70
C VAL A 145 33.13 -7.39 -5.79
N VAL A 146 33.65 -7.34 -7.02
CA VAL A 146 32.95 -6.81 -8.20
C VAL A 146 32.71 -7.94 -9.20
N ALA A 147 31.51 -8.00 -9.77
CA ALA A 147 31.13 -8.97 -10.81
C ALA A 147 30.71 -8.27 -12.10
N THR A 148 30.93 -8.94 -13.23
CA THR A 148 30.56 -8.45 -14.56
C THR A 148 29.11 -8.82 -14.90
N VAL A 149 28.38 -7.87 -15.50
CA VAL A 149 27.02 -8.12 -16.01
C VAL A 149 27.12 -8.93 -17.30
N LYS A 150 26.35 -10.00 -17.37
CA LYS A 150 26.22 -10.83 -18.58
C LYS A 150 24.88 -10.60 -19.28
N ASP A 151 24.86 -10.72 -20.60
CA ASP A 151 23.62 -10.75 -21.38
C ASP A 151 22.94 -12.13 -21.33
N LYS A 152 21.85 -12.30 -22.07
CA LYS A 152 21.07 -13.54 -22.11
C LYS A 152 21.86 -14.73 -22.69
N ASP A 153 22.87 -14.44 -23.51
CA ASP A 153 23.71 -15.43 -24.17
C ASP A 153 25.00 -15.73 -23.37
N GLY A 154 25.18 -15.04 -22.23
CA GLY A 154 26.29 -15.23 -21.32
C GLY A 154 27.53 -14.37 -21.63
N ASN A 155 27.46 -13.47 -22.62
CA ASN A 155 28.54 -12.55 -22.96
C ASN A 155 28.56 -11.37 -22.00
N VAL A 156 29.75 -10.81 -21.76
CA VAL A 156 29.90 -9.62 -20.91
C VAL A 156 29.25 -8.42 -21.59
N ARG A 157 28.30 -7.76 -20.90
CA ARG A 157 27.73 -6.50 -21.37
C ARG A 157 28.75 -5.38 -21.23
N LEU A 158 28.91 -4.62 -22.31
CA LEU A 158 29.74 -3.43 -22.35
C LEU A 158 28.85 -2.18 -22.28
N ASP A 159 29.36 -1.15 -21.61
CA ASP A 159 28.77 0.18 -21.60
C ASP A 159 28.98 0.81 -22.98
N GLU A 160 27.89 1.24 -23.61
CA GLU A 160 27.88 1.71 -25.00
C GLU A 160 28.71 2.98 -25.21
N ASN A 161 28.90 3.79 -24.16
CA ASN A 161 29.64 5.05 -24.26
C ASN A 161 31.14 4.86 -24.04
N THR A 162 31.53 3.90 -23.20
CA THR A 162 32.92 3.73 -22.76
C THR A 162 33.58 2.46 -23.30
N GLY A 163 32.81 1.51 -23.85
CA GLY A 163 33.27 0.20 -24.31
C GLY A 163 33.75 -0.71 -23.16
N LYS A 164 33.59 -0.30 -21.90
CA LYS A 164 34.04 -1.05 -20.73
C LYS A 164 32.97 -2.00 -20.24
N ALA A 165 33.39 -3.10 -19.62
CA ALA A 165 32.49 -4.05 -19.01
C ALA A 165 31.63 -3.40 -17.92
N ILE A 166 30.32 -3.59 -17.98
CA ILE A 166 29.40 -3.15 -16.94
C ILE A 166 29.60 -4.06 -15.73
N THR A 167 29.85 -3.47 -14.57
CA THR A 167 30.11 -4.20 -13.33
C THR A 167 29.15 -3.82 -12.21
N TYR A 168 28.95 -4.72 -11.24
CA TYR A 168 28.24 -4.44 -10.01
C TYR A 168 28.98 -4.99 -8.80
N VAL A 169 28.83 -4.32 -7.65
CA VAL A 169 29.36 -4.78 -6.37
C VAL A 169 28.52 -5.95 -5.88
N VAL A 170 29.16 -7.09 -5.65
CA VAL A 170 28.53 -8.28 -5.08
C VAL A 170 28.20 -7.98 -3.62
N LYS A 171 26.94 -8.21 -3.24
CA LYS A 171 26.48 -8.02 -1.86
C LYS A 171 26.25 -9.35 -1.18
N GLU A 172 26.49 -9.40 0.12
CA GLU A 172 26.14 -10.53 0.97
C GLU A 172 25.04 -10.16 1.97
N LYS A 173 24.28 -11.17 2.39
CA LYS A 173 23.17 -11.03 3.33
C LYS A 173 23.71 -11.22 4.75
N ILE A 174 23.73 -10.15 5.52
CA ILE A 174 24.21 -10.15 6.91
C ILE A 174 23.00 -10.07 7.85
N PRO A 175 22.83 -11.02 8.77
CA PRO A 175 21.80 -10.94 9.80
C PRO A 175 21.97 -9.69 10.68
N ILE A 176 20.86 -9.05 11.02
CA ILE A 176 20.84 -7.89 11.92
C ILE A 176 19.81 -8.10 13.02
N LYS A 177 19.87 -7.27 14.07
CA LYS A 177 18.77 -7.18 15.02
C LYS A 177 17.51 -6.69 14.27
N PRO A 178 16.36 -7.38 14.40
CA PRO A 178 15.14 -7.00 13.69
C PRO A 178 14.76 -5.55 13.93
N ARG A 179 14.65 -4.79 12.83
CA ARG A 179 14.23 -3.39 12.86
C ARG A 179 13.16 -3.11 11.81
N LEU A 180 12.29 -2.17 12.11
CA LEU A 180 11.29 -1.72 11.15
C LEU A 180 11.95 -0.86 10.09
N GLU A 181 11.62 -1.14 8.84
CA GLU A 181 12.04 -0.37 7.69
C GLU A 181 10.87 -0.11 6.75
N THR A 182 11.04 0.85 5.85
CA THR A 182 10.04 1.12 4.80
C THR A 182 10.62 0.90 3.42
N LYS A 183 9.78 0.40 2.52
CA LYS A 183 10.04 0.33 1.09
C LYS A 183 8.93 1.04 0.34
N MET A 184 9.27 1.68 -0.78
CA MET A 184 8.28 2.33 -1.63
C MET A 184 7.67 1.34 -2.62
N LEU A 185 6.35 1.37 -2.74
CA LEU A 185 5.57 0.70 -3.76
C LEU A 185 5.02 1.74 -4.73
N TYR A 186 5.06 1.43 -6.01
CA TYR A 186 4.63 2.29 -7.10
C TYR A 186 3.62 1.52 -7.94
N HIS A 187 2.57 2.22 -8.37
CA HIS A 187 1.62 1.66 -9.32
C HIS A 187 2.31 1.44 -10.67
N VAL A 188 1.97 0.38 -11.40
CA VAL A 188 2.64 0.04 -12.67
C VAL A 188 2.57 1.16 -13.72
N SER A 189 1.50 1.97 -13.73
CA SER A 189 1.37 3.11 -14.66
C SER A 189 2.34 4.26 -14.37
N GLN A 190 3.04 4.22 -13.23
CA GLN A 190 4.06 5.21 -12.87
C GLN A 190 5.41 4.94 -13.56
N PHE A 191 5.54 3.87 -14.34
CA PHE A 191 6.75 3.55 -15.09
C PHE A 191 6.55 3.76 -16.59
N ASP A 192 7.57 4.28 -17.26
CA ASP A 192 7.69 4.30 -18.72
C ASP A 192 8.43 3.05 -19.19
N GLY A 193 7.97 2.41 -20.27
CA GLY A 193 8.65 1.26 -20.88
C GLY A 193 8.59 -0.05 -20.07
N LEU A 194 7.66 -0.15 -19.11
CA LEU A 194 7.47 -1.37 -18.33
C LEU A 194 7.05 -2.52 -19.26
N ASN A 195 7.76 -3.65 -19.22
CA ASN A 195 7.36 -4.85 -19.96
C ASN A 195 6.15 -5.51 -19.26
N GLU A 196 4.97 -5.36 -19.85
CA GLU A 196 3.71 -5.89 -19.33
C GLU A 196 3.64 -7.43 -19.37
N GLU A 197 4.40 -8.12 -20.22
CA GLU A 197 4.44 -9.60 -20.26
C GLU A 197 5.01 -10.20 -18.96
N LYS A 198 5.74 -9.41 -18.18
CA LYS A 198 6.26 -9.81 -16.86
C LYS A 198 5.25 -9.60 -15.73
N ILE A 199 4.10 -8.97 -16.00
CA ILE A 199 3.02 -8.81 -15.03
C ILE A 199 2.33 -10.16 -14.87
N LYS A 200 2.33 -10.66 -13.64
CA LYS A 200 1.59 -11.85 -13.24
C LYS A 200 0.16 -11.51 -12.89
N GLU A 201 -0.72 -12.48 -13.07
CA GLU A 201 -2.08 -12.40 -12.53
C GLU A 201 -2.06 -12.42 -11.00
N ARG A 202 -3.16 -11.91 -10.41
CA ARG A 202 -3.32 -11.90 -8.96
C ARG A 202 -3.42 -13.33 -8.43
N ASP A 203 -2.53 -13.66 -7.50
CA ASP A 203 -2.50 -14.95 -6.82
C ASP A 203 -3.22 -14.86 -5.46
N LEU A 204 -4.38 -15.51 -5.37
CA LEU A 204 -5.21 -15.59 -4.17
C LEU A 204 -4.89 -16.82 -3.29
N THR A 205 -3.94 -17.67 -3.68
CA THR A 205 -3.67 -18.95 -3.02
C THR A 205 -3.38 -18.76 -1.53
N ALA A 206 -2.59 -17.76 -1.16
CA ALA A 206 -2.24 -17.49 0.23
C ALA A 206 -3.47 -17.15 1.10
N ILE A 207 -4.37 -16.29 0.60
CA ILE A 207 -5.58 -15.92 1.35
C ILE A 207 -6.60 -17.05 1.37
N GLN A 208 -6.68 -17.85 0.30
CA GLN A 208 -7.54 -19.04 0.25
C GLN A 208 -7.08 -20.09 1.26
N ASN A 209 -5.79 -20.41 1.30
CA ASN A 209 -5.21 -21.31 2.30
C ASN A 209 -5.44 -20.80 3.72
N TYR A 210 -5.29 -19.49 3.93
CA TYR A 210 -5.62 -18.87 5.21
C TYR A 210 -7.10 -19.06 5.59
N ARG A 211 -8.04 -18.82 4.67
CA ARG A 211 -9.49 -19.00 4.90
C ARG A 211 -9.82 -20.44 5.27
N GLU A 212 -9.24 -21.41 4.56
CA GLU A 212 -9.46 -22.83 4.85
C GLU A 212 -8.93 -23.22 6.23
N THR A 213 -7.71 -22.79 6.59
CA THR A 213 -7.16 -23.06 7.93
C THR A 213 -7.95 -22.35 9.03
N ALA A 214 -8.47 -21.16 8.78
CA ALA A 214 -9.24 -20.39 9.74
C ALA A 214 -10.57 -21.05 10.15
N LYS A 215 -11.17 -21.90 9.30
CA LYS A 215 -12.39 -22.66 9.64
C LYS A 215 -12.22 -23.55 10.87
N ASN A 216 -11.00 -24.03 11.12
CA ASN A 216 -10.67 -24.93 12.22
C ASN A 216 -9.99 -24.21 13.40
N GLN A 217 -9.86 -22.88 13.36
CA GLN A 217 -9.23 -22.12 14.45
C GLN A 217 -10.22 -21.94 15.62
N ALA A 218 -9.73 -22.15 16.84
CA ALA A 218 -10.51 -21.95 18.07
C ALA A 218 -10.68 -20.46 18.46
N TYR A 219 -10.17 -19.55 17.64
CA TYR A 219 -10.20 -18.11 17.89
C TYR A 219 -10.59 -17.35 16.62
N GLU A 220 -11.23 -16.19 16.80
CA GLU A 220 -11.50 -15.28 15.70
C GLU A 220 -10.42 -14.21 15.57
N VAL A 221 -10.07 -13.88 14.34
CA VAL A 221 -9.20 -12.73 14.07
C VAL A 221 -9.98 -11.44 14.31
N ARG A 222 -9.42 -10.61 15.19
CA ARG A 222 -9.90 -9.26 15.45
C ARG A 222 -9.04 -8.24 14.71
N ILE A 223 -9.70 -7.33 14.01
CA ILE A 223 -9.10 -6.14 13.39
C ILE A 223 -9.70 -4.94 14.10
N ASP A 224 -8.85 -3.99 14.49
CA ASP A 224 -9.28 -2.76 15.16
C ASP A 224 -8.31 -1.64 14.78
N TYR A 225 -8.58 -1.02 13.62
CA TYR A 225 -7.84 0.16 13.16
C TYR A 225 -8.07 1.38 14.05
N GLY A 226 -9.13 1.39 14.86
CA GLY A 226 -9.33 2.41 15.86
C GLY A 226 -8.26 2.37 16.94
N LYS A 227 -7.95 1.18 17.45
CA LYS A 227 -6.87 0.98 18.41
C LYS A 227 -5.49 1.08 17.78
N THR A 228 -5.27 0.51 16.60
CA THR A 228 -3.93 0.44 16.01
C THR A 228 -3.47 1.73 15.34
N LEU A 229 -4.39 2.53 14.78
CA LEU A 229 -4.06 3.78 14.07
C LEU A 229 -4.68 5.03 14.70
N GLY A 230 -5.48 4.89 15.76
CA GLY A 230 -6.20 6.01 16.37
C GLY A 230 -7.20 6.64 15.40
N ILE A 231 -7.81 5.86 14.52
CA ILE A 231 -8.84 6.31 13.56
C ILE A 231 -10.22 6.11 14.20
N GLY A 232 -11.06 7.15 14.19
CA GLY A 232 -12.39 7.08 14.80
C GLY A 232 -13.52 6.90 13.79
N GLY A 233 -14.73 6.66 14.31
CA GLY A 233 -15.98 6.83 13.57
C GLY A 233 -16.21 5.80 12.46
N ASN A 234 -16.89 6.24 11.38
CA ASN A 234 -17.28 5.36 10.27
C ASN A 234 -16.08 4.82 9.50
N LEU A 235 -15.00 5.61 9.35
CA LEU A 235 -13.81 5.17 8.63
C LEU A 235 -13.18 3.94 9.29
N ALA A 236 -13.04 3.92 10.62
CA ALA A 236 -12.52 2.75 11.33
C ALA A 236 -13.37 1.50 11.06
N LYS A 237 -14.70 1.60 11.23
CA LYS A 237 -15.64 0.50 10.97
C LYS A 237 -15.58 0.00 9.53
N GLN A 238 -15.48 0.91 8.57
CA GLN A 238 -15.37 0.58 7.15
C GLN A 238 -14.10 -0.23 6.86
N LEU A 239 -12.95 0.20 7.38
CA LEU A 239 -11.65 -0.47 7.20
C LEU A 239 -11.60 -1.82 7.91
N ASP A 240 -12.12 -1.90 9.14
CA ASP A 240 -12.20 -3.13 9.93
C ASP A 240 -13.07 -4.16 9.19
N ASN A 241 -14.27 -3.76 8.78
CA ASN A 241 -15.22 -4.65 8.07
C ASN A 241 -14.68 -5.10 6.72
N LEU A 242 -14.02 -4.23 5.94
CA LEU A 242 -13.44 -4.61 4.66
C LEU A 242 -12.30 -5.62 4.84
N THR A 243 -11.44 -5.39 5.84
CA THR A 243 -10.34 -6.30 6.15
C THR A 243 -10.87 -7.65 6.64
N ILE A 244 -11.93 -7.66 7.45
CA ILE A 244 -12.60 -8.89 7.89
C ILE A 244 -13.24 -9.61 6.70
N ALA A 245 -13.90 -8.89 5.78
CA ALA A 245 -14.48 -9.48 4.57
C ALA A 245 -13.42 -10.16 3.70
N GLN A 246 -12.25 -9.53 3.52
CA GLN A 246 -11.09 -10.14 2.86
C GLN A 246 -10.60 -11.40 3.58
N ILE A 247 -10.47 -11.35 4.90
CA ILE A 247 -9.97 -12.47 5.71
C ILE A 247 -10.95 -13.66 5.70
N LYS A 248 -12.26 -13.40 5.76
CA LYS A 248 -13.31 -14.42 5.80
C LYS A 248 -13.75 -14.89 4.41
N GLY A 249 -13.45 -14.13 3.35
CA GLY A 249 -13.90 -14.43 1.99
C GLY A 249 -15.42 -14.34 1.87
N VAL A 250 -15.99 -13.21 2.31
CA VAL A 250 -17.43 -12.92 2.28
C VAL A 250 -17.68 -11.55 1.67
N ASP A 251 -18.94 -11.26 1.36
CA ASP A 251 -19.37 -9.94 0.92
C ASP A 251 -19.00 -8.86 1.94
N TYR A 252 -18.65 -7.70 1.42
CA TYR A 252 -18.45 -6.49 2.19
C TYR A 252 -19.68 -5.58 2.09
N TYR A 253 -20.14 -5.12 3.25
CA TYR A 253 -21.22 -4.14 3.34
C TYR A 253 -20.72 -2.89 4.06
N ASN A 254 -20.92 -1.73 3.43
CA ASN A 254 -20.54 -0.44 3.97
C ASN A 254 -21.42 -0.12 5.20
N PRO A 255 -20.86 -0.06 6.42
CA PRO A 255 -21.62 0.21 7.63
C PRO A 255 -22.23 1.61 7.67
N ALA A 256 -21.71 2.58 6.90
CA ALA A 256 -22.26 3.94 6.85
C ALA A 256 -23.60 3.98 6.10
N GLN A 257 -23.72 3.30 4.96
CA GLN A 257 -24.95 3.27 4.16
C GLN A 257 -26.12 2.62 4.92
N ARG A 258 -25.85 1.58 5.72
CA ARG A 258 -26.87 0.94 6.56
C ARG A 258 -27.40 1.85 7.68
N LEU A 259 -26.56 2.70 8.24
CA LEU A 259 -26.96 3.68 9.25
C LEU A 259 -27.87 4.75 8.66
N ASP A 260 -27.59 5.21 7.43
CA ASP A 260 -28.41 6.22 6.76
C ASP A 260 -29.78 5.65 6.38
N MET A 261 -29.84 4.45 5.79
CA MET A 261 -31.11 3.77 5.51
C MET A 261 -31.97 3.54 6.77
N SER A 262 -31.35 3.18 7.90
CA SER A 262 -32.07 2.98 9.16
C SER A 262 -32.66 4.29 9.70
N LYS A 263 -31.92 5.39 9.60
CA LYS A 263 -32.39 6.74 10.00
C LYS A 263 -33.49 7.26 9.08
N GLU A 264 -33.41 7.00 7.77
CA GLU A 264 -34.45 7.35 6.81
C GLU A 264 -35.73 6.54 7.06
N ALA A 265 -35.61 5.24 7.32
CA ALA A 265 -36.74 4.39 7.70
C ALA A 265 -37.41 4.86 9.01
N GLU A 266 -36.63 5.31 10.00
CA GLU A 266 -37.17 5.91 11.23
C GLU A 266 -37.86 7.25 10.98
N LYS A 267 -37.28 8.12 10.14
CA LYS A 267 -37.90 9.39 9.74
C LYS A 267 -39.22 9.16 9.01
N ALA A 268 -39.25 8.22 8.07
CA ALA A 268 -40.46 7.83 7.35
C ALA A 268 -41.54 7.33 8.31
N LYS A 269 -41.20 6.42 9.23
CA LYS A 269 -42.14 5.92 10.26
C LYS A 269 -42.67 7.04 11.17
N LYS A 270 -41.87 8.05 11.51
CA LYS A 270 -42.31 9.21 12.30
C LYS A 270 -43.25 10.12 11.51
N GLN A 271 -43.02 10.32 10.22
CA GLN A 271 -43.90 11.10 9.35
C GLN A 271 -45.24 10.40 9.10
N THR A 272 -45.26 9.08 8.90
CA THR A 272 -46.52 8.32 8.77
C THR A 272 -47.35 8.40 10.04
N LYS A 273 -46.73 8.23 11.22
CA LYS A 273 -47.42 8.38 12.53
C LYS A 273 -47.96 9.79 12.80
N GLN A 274 -47.35 10.84 12.27
CA GLN A 274 -47.87 12.21 12.38
C GLN A 274 -49.04 12.47 11.43
N LYS A 275 -49.02 11.90 10.22
CA LYS A 275 -50.15 11.98 9.28
C LYS A 275 -51.39 11.23 9.80
N ASP A 276 -51.22 10.06 10.41
CA ASP A 276 -52.34 9.29 10.95
C ASP A 276 -52.99 9.99 12.16
N LYS A 277 -52.21 10.63 13.04
CA LYS A 277 -52.75 11.44 14.15
C LYS A 277 -53.46 12.72 13.68
N GLY A 278 -53.07 13.29 12.55
CA GLY A 278 -53.73 14.45 11.96
C GLY A 278 -55.08 14.11 11.31
N MET A 279 -55.26 12.87 10.82
CA MET A 279 -56.53 12.41 10.27
C MET A 279 -57.53 11.96 11.34
N GLU A 280 -57.08 11.51 12.51
CA GLU A 280 -57.97 11.16 13.64
C GLU A 280 -58.52 12.39 14.39
N GLN A 281 -57.85 13.54 14.35
CA GLN A 281 -58.33 14.78 14.99
C GLN A 281 -59.23 15.64 14.10
N GLY A 282 -59.46 15.23 12.85
CA GLY A 282 -60.27 15.94 11.87
C GLY A 282 -61.64 15.31 11.57
N ARG A 283 -62.13 14.42 12.43
CA ARG A 283 -63.48 13.83 12.35
C ARG A 283 -64.33 14.25 13.54
#